data_AF-A0A2V9MRR3-F1
#
_entry.id   AF-A0A2V9MRR3-F1
#
_cell.length_a   1.000
_cell.length_b   1.000
_cell.length_c   1.000
_cell.angle_alpha   90.00
_cell.angle_beta   90.00
_cell.angle_gamma   90.00
#
_symmetry.space_group_name_H-M   'P 1'
#
loop_
_entity.id
_entity.type
_entity.pdbx_description
1 polymer ?
#
loop_
_entity_poly.entity_id
_entity_poly.type
_entity_poly.pdbx_seq_one_letter_code
_entity_poly.pdbx_strand_id
1 'polypeptide(L)'
;SLNVNTSLIANIAIGIAVNNCIHYVVHFRRNLHTGLSISDSTRESLKNVGGPILATSVVLTLAFLVFGFSSFVPISHFGLLSAFIMGADLIANIFLLPCLMLSERLWSGRA
;
A
#
# COMPACT_ATOMS: atom_id res chain seq x y z
N SER A 1 1.50 -25.94 -4.33
CA SER A 1 2.31 -26.07 -3.10
C SER A 1 2.89 -24.71 -2.77
N LEU A 2 2.72 -24.22 -1.53
CA LEU A 2 3.49 -23.07 -1.07
C LEU A 2 4.96 -23.50 -0.98
N ASN A 3 5.81 -22.86 -1.78
CA ASN A 3 7.26 -23.06 -1.77
C ASN A 3 7.91 -21.94 -0.92
N VAL A 4 9.12 -22.16 -0.39
CA VAL A 4 9.81 -21.16 0.44
C VAL A 4 9.92 -19.80 -0.27
N ASN A 5 10.13 -19.82 -1.58
CA ASN A 5 10.16 -18.62 -2.42
C ASN A 5 8.84 -17.84 -2.39
N THR A 6 7.69 -18.52 -2.47
CA THR A 6 6.36 -17.86 -2.42
C THR A 6 6.04 -17.29 -1.04
N SER A 7 6.53 -17.93 0.02
CA SER A 7 6.36 -17.42 1.39
C SER A 7 7.21 -16.16 1.62
N LEU A 8 8.45 -16.12 1.10
CA LEU A 8 9.31 -14.94 1.16
C LEU A 8 8.68 -13.75 0.41
N ILE A 9 8.13 -13.99 -0.78
CA ILE A 9 7.44 -12.96 -1.58
C ILE A 9 6.25 -12.39 -0.80
N ALA A 10 5.43 -13.26 -0.20
CA ALA A 10 4.30 -12.83 0.59
C ALA A 10 4.72 -11.96 1.80
N ASN A 11 5.78 -12.34 2.52
CA ASN A 11 6.27 -11.57 3.66
C ASN A 11 6.77 -10.17 3.25
N ILE A 12 7.54 -10.07 2.17
CA ILE A 12 8.03 -8.78 1.66
C ILE A 12 6.85 -7.91 1.20
N ALA A 13 5.94 -8.49 0.44
CA ALA A 13 4.75 -7.80 -0.05
C ALA A 13 3.89 -7.23 1.10
N ILE A 14 3.64 -8.04 2.14
CA ILE A 14 2.90 -7.59 3.33
C ILE A 14 3.64 -6.44 4.02
N GLY A 15 4.97 -6.54 4.17
CA GLY A 15 5.77 -5.47 4.78
C GLY A 15 5.63 -4.14 4.05
N ILE A 16 5.64 -4.17 2.71
CA ILE A 16 5.47 -2.96 1.90
C ILE A 16 4.03 -2.43 1.98
N ALA A 17 3.03 -3.29 1.84
CA ALA A 17 1.61 -2.93 1.91
C ALA A 17 1.27 -2.27 3.26
N VAL A 18 1.76 -2.86 4.36
CA VAL A 18 1.57 -2.33 5.71
C VAL A 18 2.28 -0.99 5.87
N ASN A 19 3.48 -0.81 5.32
CA ASN A 19 4.19 0.47 5.36
C ASN A 19 3.38 1.60 4.69
N ASN A 20 2.83 1.36 3.51
CA ASN A 20 2.00 2.34 2.78
C ASN A 20 0.74 2.70 3.59
N CYS A 21 0.08 1.71 4.16
CA CYS A 21 -1.09 1.90 5.02
C CYS A 21 -0.76 2.71 6.27
N ILE A 22 0.34 2.40 6.97
CA ILE A 22 0.79 3.15 8.16
C ILE A 22 1.04 4.61 7.81
N HIS A 23 1.73 4.88 6.69
CA HIS A 23 2.02 6.25 6.28
C HIS A 23 0.74 7.07 6.07
N TYR A 24 -0.27 6.47 5.43
CA TYR A 24 -1.58 7.09 5.26
C TYR A 24 -2.31 7.30 6.59
N VAL A 25 -2.42 6.24 7.42
CA VAL A 25 -3.17 6.27 8.69
C VAL A 25 -2.56 7.25 9.68
N VAL A 26 -1.23 7.39 9.73
CA VAL A 26 -0.56 8.37 10.59
C VAL A 26 -0.95 9.80 10.21
N HIS A 27 -0.95 10.12 8.92
CA HIS A 27 -1.39 11.44 8.45
C HIS A 27 -2.89 11.67 8.69
N PHE A 28 -3.72 10.66 8.44
CA PHE A 28 -5.15 10.72 8.71
C PHE A 28 -5.45 10.99 10.19
N ARG A 29 -4.80 10.25 11.10
CA ARG A 29 -4.95 10.47 12.54
C ARG A 29 -4.44 11.85 12.96
N ARG A 30 -3.32 12.31 12.39
CA ARG A 30 -2.80 13.66 12.64
C ARG A 30 -3.83 14.73 12.25
N ASN A 31 -4.46 14.59 11.09
CA ASN A 31 -5.52 15.49 10.62
C ASN A 31 -6.74 15.48 11.55
N LEU A 32 -7.18 14.31 12.02
CA LEU A 32 -8.25 14.22 13.01
C LEU A 32 -7.88 14.94 14.32
N HIS A 33 -6.63 14.80 14.79
CA HIS A 33 -6.16 15.50 15.99
C HIS A 33 -6.07 17.02 15.83
N THR A 34 -6.03 17.54 14.60
CA THR A 34 -6.13 18.98 14.32
C THR A 34 -7.58 19.49 14.28
N GLY A 35 -8.57 18.62 14.51
CA GLY A 35 -10.00 18.98 14.55
C GLY A 35 -10.73 18.87 13.21
N LEU A 36 -10.09 18.29 12.19
CA LEU A 36 -10.74 18.04 10.90
C LEU A 36 -11.78 16.91 11.03
N SER A 37 -12.86 17.00 10.24
CA SER A 37 -13.83 15.91 10.11
C SER A 37 -13.18 14.66 9.51
N ILE A 38 -13.83 13.49 9.61
CA ILE A 38 -13.35 12.25 8.97
C ILE A 38 -13.18 12.43 7.46
N SER A 39 -14.16 13.08 6.82
CA SER A 39 -14.13 13.35 5.37
C SER A 39 -12.95 14.27 5.00
N ASP A 40 -12.80 15.39 5.72
CA ASP A 40 -11.72 16.34 5.45
C ASP A 40 -10.34 15.75 5.75
N SER A 41 -10.22 14.96 6.82
CA SER A 41 -9.00 14.25 7.18
C SER A 41 -8.60 13.24 6.11
N THR A 42 -9.57 12.52 5.53
CA THR A 42 -9.33 11.57 4.44
C THR A 42 -8.83 12.31 3.19
N ARG A 43 -9.53 13.38 2.81
CA ARG A 43 -9.20 14.17 1.62
C ARG A 43 -7.81 14.81 1.74
N GLU A 44 -7.51 15.39 2.89
CA GLU A 44 -6.24 16.08 3.09
C GLU A 44 -5.07 15.11 3.26
N SER A 45 -5.31 13.93 3.83
CA SER A 45 -4.31 12.85 3.83
C SER A 45 -4.01 12.40 2.42
N LEU A 46 -5.04 12.14 1.60
CA LEU A 46 -4.85 11.70 0.22
C LEU A 46 -4.09 12.74 -0.61
N LYS A 47 -4.36 14.03 -0.40
CA LYS A 47 -3.65 15.12 -1.07
C LYS A 47 -2.17 15.20 -0.68
N ASN A 48 -1.86 15.01 0.60
CA ASN A 48 -0.51 15.19 1.12
C ASN A 48 0.39 13.95 0.94
N VAL A 49 -0.15 12.75 1.16
CA VAL A 49 0.63 11.50 1.09
C VAL A 49 0.33 10.63 -0.13
N GLY A 50 -0.76 10.89 -0.87
CA GLY A 50 -1.13 10.09 -2.04
C GLY A 50 -0.07 10.14 -3.15
N GLY A 51 0.46 11.33 -3.45
CA GLY A 51 1.55 11.50 -4.42
C GLY A 51 2.84 10.75 -4.04
N PRO A 52 3.36 10.91 -2.80
CA PRO A 52 4.48 10.12 -2.31
C PRO A 52 4.26 8.61 -2.37
N ILE A 53 3.12 8.10 -1.91
CA ILE A 53 2.77 6.66 -1.94
C ILE A 53 2.73 6.16 -3.39
N LEU A 54 2.14 6.93 -4.30
CA LEU A 54 2.13 6.63 -5.73
C LEU A 54 3.54 6.47 -6.29
N ALA A 55 4.40 7.45 -6.04
CA ALA A 55 5.77 7.45 -6.55
C ALA A 55 6.57 6.25 -6.04
N THR A 56 6.52 5.97 -4.74
CA THR A 56 7.26 4.84 -4.15
C THR A 56 6.78 3.49 -4.68
N SER A 57 5.47 3.31 -4.80
CA SER A 57 4.89 2.04 -5.28
C SER A 57 5.15 1.80 -6.75
N VAL A 58 5.12 2.84 -7.59
CA VAL A 58 5.49 2.72 -9.01
C VAL A 58 6.97 2.36 -9.15
N VAL A 59 7.86 3.07 -8.45
CA VAL A 59 9.30 2.80 -8.49
C VAL A 59 9.59 1.36 -8.05
N LEU A 60 8.95 0.89 -6.99
CA LEU A 60 9.21 -0.45 -6.48
C LEU A 60 8.59 -1.54 -7.39
N THR A 61 7.44 -1.29 -7.99
CA THR A 61 6.86 -2.16 -9.03
C THR A 61 7.83 -2.33 -10.19
N LEU A 62 8.39 -1.23 -10.70
CA LEU A 62 9.35 -1.27 -11.81
C LEU A 62 10.65 -1.98 -11.40
N ALA A 63 11.14 -1.75 -10.18
CA ALA A 63 12.33 -2.41 -9.66
C ALA A 63 12.17 -3.93 -9.62
N PHE A 64 11.02 -4.43 -9.15
CA PHE A 64 10.73 -5.86 -9.18
C PHE A 64 10.50 -6.41 -10.59
N LEU A 65 9.94 -5.61 -11.49
CA LEU A 65 9.73 -6.00 -12.88
C LEU A 65 11.05 -6.29 -13.60
N VAL A 66 12.13 -5.55 -13.27
CA VAL A 66 13.48 -5.80 -13.81
C VAL A 66 13.96 -7.22 -13.50
N PHE A 67 13.64 -7.78 -12.33
CA PHE A 67 14.00 -9.16 -11.99
C PHE A 67 13.31 -10.20 -12.87
N GLY A 68 12.15 -9.85 -13.46
CA GLY A 68 11.45 -10.70 -14.45
C GLY A 68 12.30 -11.03 -15.68
N PHE A 69 13.25 -10.18 -16.05
CA PHE A 69 14.18 -10.42 -17.17
C PHE A 69 15.37 -11.32 -16.81
N SER A 70 15.46 -11.80 -15.56
CA SER A 70 16.54 -12.70 -15.15
C SER A 70 16.44 -14.06 -15.86
N SER A 71 17.57 -14.60 -16.29
CA SER A 71 17.69 -15.97 -16.81
C SER A 71 17.56 -17.04 -15.72
N PHE A 72 17.65 -16.65 -14.44
CA PHE A 72 17.46 -17.56 -13.33
C PHE A 72 15.98 -17.61 -12.95
N VAL A 73 15.31 -18.70 -13.34
CA VAL A 73 13.86 -18.93 -13.19
C VAL A 73 13.30 -18.56 -11.81
N PRO A 74 13.95 -18.92 -10.67
CA PRO A 74 13.45 -18.51 -9.35
C PRO A 74 13.41 -16.99 -9.14
N ILE A 75 14.40 -16.24 -9.63
CA ILE A 75 14.45 -14.77 -9.51
C ILE A 75 13.44 -14.13 -10.47
N SER A 76 13.26 -14.67 -11.68
CA SER A 76 12.26 -14.18 -12.62
C SER A 76 10.83 -14.31 -12.08
N HIS A 77 10.45 -15.48 -11.56
CA HIS A 77 9.15 -15.67 -10.91
C HIS A 77 8.97 -14.76 -9.69
N PHE A 78 10.03 -14.59 -8.89
CA PHE A 78 10.02 -13.68 -7.75
C PHE A 78 9.73 -12.23 -8.18
N GLY A 79 10.42 -11.75 -9.23
CA GLY A 79 10.25 -10.42 -9.77
C GLY A 79 8.85 -10.16 -10.28
N LEU A 80 8.34 -11.04 -11.14
CA LEU A 80 7.01 -10.90 -11.74
C LEU A 80 5.90 -10.96 -10.69
N LEU A 81 5.97 -11.90 -9.75
CA LEU A 81 4.95 -12.02 -8.70
C LEU A 81 4.98 -10.81 -7.76
N SER A 82 6.17 -10.33 -7.38
CA SER A 82 6.31 -9.14 -6.53
C SER A 82 5.78 -7.90 -7.24
N ALA A 83 6.13 -7.68 -8.51
CA ALA A 83 5.61 -6.57 -9.30
C ALA A 83 4.09 -6.58 -9.41
N PHE A 84 3.47 -7.76 -9.59
CA PHE A 84 2.02 -7.90 -9.60
C PHE A 84 1.40 -7.50 -8.24
N ILE A 85 1.95 -7.99 -7.14
CA ILE A 85 1.43 -7.67 -5.80
C ILE A 85 1.58 -6.18 -5.49
N MET A 86 2.70 -5.57 -5.90
CA MET A 86 2.93 -4.14 -5.76
C MET A 86 1.92 -3.29 -6.53
N GLY A 87 1.60 -3.70 -7.76
CA GLY A 87 0.54 -3.06 -8.55
C GLY A 87 -0.83 -3.17 -7.87
N ALA A 88 -1.14 -4.35 -7.32
CA ALA A 88 -2.39 -4.55 -6.57
C ALA A 88 -2.44 -3.72 -5.27
N ASP A 89 -1.33 -3.65 -4.54
CA ASP A 89 -1.21 -2.84 -3.32
C ASP A 89 -1.40 -1.35 -3.62
N LEU A 90 -0.86 -0.85 -4.73
CA LEU A 90 -1.07 0.54 -5.15
C LEU A 90 -2.56 0.86 -5.34
N ILE A 91 -3.29 -0.01 -6.03
CA ILE A 91 -4.73 0.13 -6.25
C ILE A 91 -5.46 0.09 -4.90
N ALA A 92 -5.09 -0.85 -4.01
CA ALA A 92 -5.69 -0.95 -2.68
C ALA A 92 -5.48 0.34 -1.85
N ASN A 93 -4.27 0.89 -1.82
CA ASN A 93 -3.99 2.09 -1.03
C ASN A 93 -4.69 3.35 -1.57
N ILE A 94 -4.91 3.47 -2.87
CA ILE A 94 -5.55 4.66 -3.46
C ILE A 94 -7.07 4.59 -3.43
N PHE A 95 -7.65 3.40 -3.57
CA PHE A 95 -9.09 3.24 -3.67
C PHE A 95 -9.70 2.64 -2.40
N LEU A 96 -9.18 1.49 -1.96
CA LEU A 96 -9.77 0.74 -0.85
C LEU A 96 -9.52 1.43 0.49
N LEU A 97 -8.31 1.92 0.72
CA LEU A 97 -7.93 2.54 1.99
C LEU A 97 -8.73 3.82 2.33
N PRO A 98 -8.85 4.83 1.43
CA PRO A 98 -9.69 6.00 1.73
C PRO A 98 -11.17 5.64 1.81
N CYS A 99 -11.65 4.68 1.01
CA CYS A 99 -13.03 4.19 1.10
C CYS A 99 -13.34 3.58 2.49
N LEU A 100 -12.40 2.79 3.03
CA LEU A 100 -12.51 2.23 4.37
C LEU A 100 -12.50 3.31 5.46
N MET A 101 -11.68 4.35 5.31
CA MET A 101 -11.64 5.45 6.28
C MET A 101 -12.91 6.31 6.26
N LEU A 102 -13.52 6.50 5.08
CA LEU A 102 -14.81 7.19 4.93
C LEU A 102 -16.00 6.37 5.43
N SER A 103 -15.82 5.08 5.67
CA SER A 103 -16.85 4.24 6.25
C SER A 103 -17.03 4.63 7.73
N GLU A 104 -18.00 5.51 7.97
CA GLU A 104 -18.47 6.01 9.28
C GLU A 104 -18.60 4.90 10.35
N ARG A 105 -18.91 3.67 9.91
CA ARG A 105 -19.16 2.51 10.77
C ARG A 105 -17.93 2.04 11.57
N LEU A 106 -16.71 2.36 11.13
CA LEU A 106 -15.48 1.97 11.83
C LEU A 106 -15.03 3.00 12.89
N TRP A 107 -15.49 4.24 12.78
CA TRP A 107 -15.02 5.35 13.61
C TRP A 107 -16.07 5.89 14.59
N SER A 108 -17.36 5.66 14.33
CA SER A 108 -18.46 6.14 15.19
C SER A 108 -18.50 5.53 16.60
N GLY A 109 -17.68 4.52 16.89
CA GLY A 109 -17.53 3.94 18.23
C GLY A 109 -16.44 4.58 19.11
N ARG A 110 -15.77 5.66 18.64
CA ARG A 110 -14.66 6.30 19.38
C ARG A 110 -14.79 7.83 19.50
N ALA A 111 -15.95 8.39 19.14
CA ALA A 111 -16.29 9.80 19.36
C ALA A 111 -17.22 9.93 20.58
#